data_AF-A0A7K8JH06-F1
#
_entry.id   AF-A0A7K8JH06-F1
#
_cell.length_a   1.000
_cell.length_b   1.000
_cell.length_c   1.000
_cell.angle_alpha   90.00
_cell.angle_beta   90.00
_cell.angle_gamma   90.00
#
_symmetry.space_group_name_H-M   'P 1'
#
loop_
_entity.id
_entity.type
_entity.pdbx_description
1 polymer ?
#
loop_
_entity_poly.entity_id
_entity_poly.type
_entity_poly.pdbx_seq_one_letter_code
_entity_poly.pdbx_strand_id
1 'polypeptide(L)'
;GRARGGRERLRALALPLSPEAIVALPAEQLRAALGSAGTPRWQLALARDIRRRGRNKEAARRCRRRRLEALAGLRAELGRLGRERERLLRARGLAERALGTLRGELERVTRLVLGDIGDTAG
;
A
#
# COMPACT_ATOMS: atom_id res chain seq x y z
N GLY A 1 -2.82 -18.56 26.63
CA GLY A 1 -1.67 -19.45 26.38
C GLY A 1 -0.31 -18.81 26.67
N ARG A 2 0.27 -18.03 25.75
CA ARG A 2 1.71 -17.63 25.82
C ARG A 2 2.06 -16.41 26.69
N ALA A 3 1.11 -15.53 27.00
CA ALA A 3 1.39 -14.29 27.75
C ALA A 3 1.58 -14.51 29.27
N ARG A 4 0.95 -15.53 29.86
CA ARG A 4 1.12 -15.87 31.29
C ARG A 4 2.55 -16.38 31.59
N GLY A 5 3.07 -17.29 30.76
CA GLY A 5 4.40 -17.87 30.99
C GLY A 5 5.58 -16.88 30.86
N GLY A 6 5.41 -15.77 30.13
CA GLY A 6 6.41 -14.69 30.09
C GLY A 6 6.41 -13.84 31.36
N ARG A 7 5.22 -13.55 31.91
CA ARG A 7 5.05 -12.77 33.14
C ARG A 7 5.51 -13.53 34.38
N GLU A 8 5.23 -14.83 34.45
CA GLU A 8 5.72 -15.70 35.54
C GLU A 8 7.25 -15.84 35.51
N ARG A 9 7.87 -15.98 34.33
CA ARG A 9 9.34 -15.97 34.19
C ARG A 9 9.98 -14.64 34.60
N LEU A 10 9.35 -13.51 34.31
CA LEU A 10 9.84 -12.18 34.72
C LEU A 10 9.71 -11.93 36.21
N ARG A 11 8.64 -12.45 36.85
CA ARG A 11 8.49 -12.45 38.30
C ARG A 11 9.52 -13.36 38.99
N ALA A 12 9.78 -14.54 38.41
CA ALA A 12 10.86 -15.43 38.86
C ALA A 12 12.26 -14.81 38.69
N LEU A 13 12.43 -13.89 37.73
CA LEU A 13 13.65 -13.12 37.49
C LEU A 13 13.62 -11.72 38.13
N ALA A 14 12.65 -11.44 39.02
CA ALA A 14 12.48 -10.21 39.80
C ALA A 14 12.56 -8.88 39.02
N LEU A 15 12.14 -8.85 37.75
CA LEU A 15 12.04 -7.60 37.00
C LEU A 15 10.73 -6.86 37.37
N PRO A 16 10.79 -5.57 37.77
CA PRO A 16 9.61 -4.82 38.21
C PRO A 16 8.64 -4.43 37.08
N LEU A 17 8.85 -4.94 35.86
CA LEU A 17 8.12 -4.56 34.65
C LEU A 17 7.70 -5.78 33.83
N SER A 18 6.56 -5.64 33.15
CA SER A 18 6.10 -6.62 32.16
C SER A 18 6.91 -6.49 30.85
N PRO A 19 6.99 -7.55 30.01
CA PRO A 19 7.67 -7.45 28.72
C PRO A 19 7.02 -6.41 27.81
N GLU A 20 5.69 -6.26 27.89
CA GLU A 20 4.94 -5.24 27.16
C GLU A 20 5.39 -3.82 27.57
N ALA A 21 5.49 -3.55 28.88
CA ALA A 21 5.96 -2.27 29.39
C ALA A 21 7.42 -1.99 28.99
N ILE A 22 8.30 -3.00 29.09
CA ILE A 22 9.71 -2.91 28.68
C ILE A 22 9.85 -2.49 27.20
N VAL A 23 8.94 -2.93 26.33
CA VAL A 23 8.98 -2.59 24.89
C VAL A 23 8.34 -1.21 24.61
N ALA A 24 7.25 -0.89 25.30
CA ALA A 24 6.44 0.31 25.04
C ALA A 24 7.01 1.59 25.68
N LEU A 25 7.58 1.50 26.89
CA LEU A 25 8.00 2.67 27.65
C LEU A 25 9.05 3.52 26.90
N PRO A 26 9.05 4.85 27.08
CA PRO A 26 10.17 5.72 26.70
C PRO A 26 11.49 5.29 27.34
N ALA A 27 12.62 5.62 26.72
CA ALA A 27 13.94 5.23 27.21
C ALA A 27 14.21 5.75 28.64
N GLU A 28 13.84 7.00 28.91
CA GLU A 28 14.05 7.63 30.23
C GLU A 28 13.16 7.00 31.32
N GLN A 29 11.89 6.73 31.03
CA GLN A 29 11.00 6.06 31.99
C GLN A 29 11.45 4.62 32.28
N LEU A 30 11.93 3.91 31.27
CA LEU A 30 12.50 2.58 31.46
C LEU A 30 13.80 2.63 32.26
N ARG A 31 14.66 3.62 32.03
CA ARG A 31 15.89 3.85 32.81
C ARG A 31 15.55 4.17 34.27
N ALA A 32 14.58 5.02 34.52
CA ALA A 32 14.13 5.34 35.89
C ALA A 32 13.59 4.09 36.61
N ALA A 33 12.76 3.28 35.92
CA ALA A 33 12.19 2.06 36.47
C ALA A 33 13.21 0.92 36.70
N LEU A 34 14.35 0.95 35.99
CA LEU A 34 15.45 -0.03 36.12
C LEU A 34 16.65 0.52 36.90
N GLY A 35 16.68 1.83 37.17
CA GLY A 35 17.81 2.56 37.75
C GLY A 35 17.68 2.79 39.26
N SER A 36 16.65 2.22 39.90
CA SER A 36 16.58 2.19 41.35
C SER A 36 17.82 1.48 41.92
N ALA A 37 18.43 2.09 42.95
CA ALA A 37 19.61 1.57 43.63
C ALA A 37 19.33 0.13 44.10
N GLY A 38 19.98 -0.86 43.47
CA GLY A 38 19.80 -2.28 43.79
C GLY A 38 19.53 -3.21 42.61
N THR A 39 19.24 -2.70 41.40
CA THR A 39 18.98 -3.58 40.24
C THR A 39 20.27 -4.28 39.73
N PRO A 40 20.35 -5.62 39.75
CA PRO A 40 21.50 -6.37 39.24
C PRO A 40 21.80 -6.12 37.75
N ARG A 41 23.09 -6.12 37.38
CA ARG A 41 23.54 -5.96 35.98
C ARG A 41 22.88 -6.96 35.01
N TRP A 42 22.62 -8.19 35.45
CA TRP A 42 21.99 -9.21 34.62
C TRP A 42 20.51 -8.90 34.33
N GLN A 43 19.78 -8.28 35.25
CA GLN A 43 18.39 -7.83 35.03
C GLN A 43 18.34 -6.68 34.01
N LEU A 44 19.29 -5.73 34.11
CA LEU A 44 19.43 -4.65 33.13
C LEU A 44 19.71 -5.19 31.72
N ALA A 45 20.62 -6.15 31.60
CA ALA A 45 20.94 -6.80 30.33
C ALA A 45 19.73 -7.54 29.75
N LEU A 46 18.99 -8.27 30.59
CA LEU A 46 17.78 -8.98 30.20
C LEU A 46 16.68 -8.02 29.71
N ALA A 47 16.41 -6.93 30.44
CA ALA A 47 15.41 -5.93 30.04
C ALA A 47 15.77 -5.27 28.70
N ARG A 48 17.06 -4.96 28.47
CA ARG A 48 17.54 -4.42 27.19
C ARG A 48 17.33 -5.41 26.05
N ASP A 49 17.64 -6.69 26.26
CA ASP A 49 17.46 -7.70 25.21
C ASP A 49 15.97 -7.95 24.89
N ILE A 50 15.11 -8.01 25.92
CA ILE A 50 13.65 -8.07 25.74
C ILE A 50 13.16 -6.88 24.91
N ARG A 51 13.58 -5.66 25.27
CA ARG A 51 13.21 -4.44 24.54
C ARG A 51 13.69 -4.49 23.10
N ARG A 52 14.95 -4.84 22.87
CA ARG A 52 15.55 -4.94 21.53
C ARG A 52 14.77 -5.91 20.65
N ARG A 53 14.50 -7.13 21.14
CA ARG A 53 13.74 -8.14 20.40
C ARG A 53 12.29 -7.69 20.16
N GLY A 54 11.65 -7.09 21.16
CA GLY A 54 10.28 -6.59 21.04
C GLY A 54 10.15 -5.47 20.01
N ARG A 55 11.04 -4.47 20.03
CA ARG A 55 11.08 -3.38 19.05
C ARG A 55 11.37 -3.90 17.64
N ASN A 56 12.27 -4.87 17.48
CA ASN A 56 12.53 -5.53 16.20
C ASN A 56 11.30 -6.28 15.67
N LYS A 57 10.57 -6.98 16.55
CA LYS A 57 9.31 -7.66 16.20
C LYS A 57 8.25 -6.68 15.71
N GLU A 58 8.11 -5.52 16.36
CA GLU A 58 7.21 -4.47 15.90
C GLU A 58 7.65 -3.84 14.59
N ALA A 59 8.95 -3.59 14.41
CA ALA A 59 9.50 -3.06 13.17
C ALA A 59 9.22 -4.02 12.00
N ALA A 60 9.43 -5.33 12.20
CA ALA A 60 9.08 -6.35 11.22
C ALA A 60 7.58 -6.37 10.90
N ARG A 61 6.71 -6.24 11.92
CA ARG A 61 5.25 -6.13 11.72
C ARG A 61 4.88 -4.87 10.91
N ARG A 62 5.43 -3.71 11.25
CA ARG A 62 5.22 -2.45 10.52
C ARG A 62 5.71 -2.54 9.08
N CYS A 63 6.88 -3.16 8.85
CA CYS A 63 7.43 -3.39 7.51
C CYS A 63 6.50 -4.27 6.67
N ARG A 64 6.06 -5.41 7.21
CA ARG A 64 5.07 -6.29 6.54
C ARG A 64 3.78 -5.55 6.23
N ARG A 65 3.25 -4.78 7.18
CA ARG A 65 2.02 -4.00 6.99
C ARG A 65 2.18 -2.99 5.85
N ARG A 66 3.24 -2.18 5.86
CA ARG A 66 3.54 -1.23 4.78
C ARG A 66 3.66 -1.91 3.42
N ARG A 67 4.30 -3.08 3.35
CA ARG A 67 4.41 -3.86 2.11
C ARG A 67 3.04 -4.32 1.60
N LEU A 68 2.16 -4.77 2.49
CA LEU A 68 0.80 -5.18 2.13
C LEU A 68 -0.07 -4.00 1.70
N GLU A 69 0.04 -2.86 2.40
CA GLU A 69 -0.63 -1.60 2.04
C GLU A 69 -0.20 -1.14 0.63
N ALA A 70 1.11 -1.17 0.33
CA ALA A 70 1.63 -0.83 -0.99
C ALA A 70 1.11 -1.79 -2.09
N LEU A 71 1.11 -3.10 -1.82
CA LEU A 71 0.58 -4.10 -2.76
C LEU A 71 -0.93 -3.88 -3.04
N ALA A 72 -1.71 -3.56 -2.00
CA ALA A 72 -3.13 -3.25 -2.15
C ALA A 72 -3.34 -1.98 -3.00
N GLY A 73 -2.54 -0.93 -2.76
CA GLY A 73 -2.56 0.30 -3.56
C GLY A 73 -2.26 0.04 -5.04
N LEU A 74 -1.19 -0.71 -5.33
CA LEU A 74 -0.81 -1.07 -6.71
C LEU A 74 -1.91 -1.87 -7.42
N ARG A 75 -2.56 -2.81 -6.72
CA ARG A 75 -3.68 -3.57 -7.29
C ARG A 75 -4.87 -2.68 -7.64
N ALA A 76 -5.20 -1.73 -6.76
CA ALA A 76 -6.27 -0.77 -7.02
C ALA A 76 -5.95 0.13 -8.23
N GLU A 77 -4.70 0.58 -8.34
CA GLU A 77 -4.24 1.39 -9.47
C GLU A 77 -4.25 0.63 -10.79
N LEU A 78 -3.76 -0.61 -10.81
CA LEU A 78 -3.88 -1.49 -11.99
C LEU A 78 -5.35 -1.66 -12.42
N GLY A 79 -6.26 -1.87 -11.47
CA GLY A 79 -7.69 -1.94 -11.76
C GLY A 79 -8.25 -0.63 -12.35
N ARG A 80 -7.83 0.52 -11.83
CA ARG A 80 -8.20 1.84 -12.36
C ARG A 80 -7.70 2.03 -13.78
N LEU A 81 -6.42 1.74 -14.03
CA LEU A 81 -5.79 1.84 -15.35
C LEU A 81 -6.44 0.89 -16.36
N GLY A 82 -6.80 -0.32 -15.95
CA GLY A 82 -7.52 -1.28 -16.79
C GLY A 82 -8.88 -0.73 -17.25
N ARG A 83 -9.69 -0.20 -16.32
CA ARG A 83 -10.98 0.43 -16.66
C ARG A 83 -10.82 1.63 -17.59
N GLU A 84 -9.80 2.45 -17.36
CA GLU A 84 -9.53 3.61 -18.21
C GLU A 84 -9.10 3.21 -19.62
N ARG A 85 -8.24 2.19 -19.74
CA ARG A 85 -7.86 1.61 -21.04
C ARG A 85 -9.09 1.13 -21.82
N GLU A 86 -10.00 0.40 -21.18
CA GLU A 86 -11.24 -0.05 -21.83
C GLU A 86 -12.13 1.11 -22.28
N ARG A 87 -12.26 2.15 -21.45
CA ARG A 87 -13.00 3.37 -21.79
C ARG A 87 -12.43 4.02 -23.05
N LEU A 88 -11.11 4.17 -23.11
CA LEU A 88 -10.41 4.75 -24.25
C LEU A 88 -10.55 3.89 -25.52
N LEU A 89 -10.45 2.56 -25.40
CA LEU A 89 -10.67 1.66 -26.54
C LEU A 89 -12.09 1.77 -27.11
N ARG A 90 -13.11 1.87 -26.24
CA ARG A 90 -14.49 2.12 -26.68
C ARG A 90 -14.65 3.46 -27.39
N ALA A 91 -14.07 4.52 -26.82
CA ALA A 91 -14.09 5.85 -27.43
C ALA A 91 -13.40 5.87 -28.80
N ARG A 92 -12.25 5.19 -28.92
CA ARG A 92 -11.53 5.05 -30.19
C ARG A 92 -12.39 4.36 -31.25
N GLY A 93 -13.03 3.23 -30.90
CA GLY A 93 -13.91 2.51 -31.83
C GLY A 93 -15.14 3.32 -32.26
N LEU A 94 -15.69 4.17 -31.37
CA LEU A 94 -16.76 5.11 -31.74
C LEU A 94 -16.25 6.17 -32.73
N ALA A 95 -15.06 6.71 -32.50
CA ALA A 95 -14.45 7.70 -33.38
C ALA A 95 -14.13 7.12 -34.76
N GLU A 96 -13.57 5.91 -34.82
CA GLU A 96 -13.29 5.20 -36.07
C GLU A 96 -14.57 4.98 -36.90
N ARG A 97 -15.68 4.60 -36.25
CA ARG A 97 -16.98 4.46 -36.92
C ARG A 97 -17.50 5.80 -37.46
N ALA A 98 -17.46 6.86 -36.65
CA ALA A 98 -17.89 8.19 -37.06
C ALA A 98 -17.08 8.71 -38.26
N LEU A 99 -15.75 8.52 -38.23
CA LEU A 99 -14.88 8.86 -39.36
C LEU A 99 -15.21 8.06 -40.62
N GLY A 100 -15.53 6.77 -40.49
CA GLY A 100 -15.98 5.93 -41.60
C GLY A 100 -17.26 6.46 -42.23
N THR A 101 -18.26 6.83 -41.43
CA THR A 101 -19.52 7.42 -41.92
C THR A 101 -19.28 8.75 -42.63
N LEU A 102 -18.49 9.65 -42.04
CA LEU A 102 -18.20 10.95 -42.65
C LEU A 102 -17.45 10.82 -43.98
N ARG A 103 -16.51 9.86 -44.08
CA ARG A 103 -15.83 9.56 -45.35
C ARG A 103 -16.81 9.08 -46.42
N GLY A 104 -17.72 8.18 -46.09
CA GLY A 104 -18.74 7.69 -47.01
C GLY A 104 -19.69 8.79 -47.49
N GLU A 105 -20.14 9.68 -46.59
CA GLU A 105 -20.95 10.84 -46.97
C GLU A 105 -20.19 11.82 -47.86
N LEU A 106 -18.91 12.07 -47.58
CA LEU A 106 -18.06 12.92 -48.41
C LEU A 106 -17.94 12.33 -49.82
N GLU A 107 -17.63 11.04 -49.95
CA GLU A 107 -17.56 10.36 -51.26
C GLU A 107 -18.88 10.40 -52.02
N ARG A 108 -20.02 10.31 -51.31
CA ARG A 108 -21.35 10.45 -51.91
C ARG A 108 -21.57 11.85 -52.47
N VAL A 109 -21.30 12.88 -51.68
CA VAL A 109 -21.47 14.28 -52.09
C VAL A 109 -20.51 14.64 -53.22
N THR A 110 -19.24 14.21 -53.14
CA THR A 110 -18.26 14.43 -54.21
C THR A 110 -18.72 13.83 -55.53
N ARG A 111 -19.28 12.61 -55.53
CA ARG A 111 -19.83 12.00 -56.75
C ARG A 111 -21.03 12.77 -57.30
N LEU A 112 -21.95 13.23 -56.44
CA LEU A 112 -23.11 13.99 -56.88
C LEU A 112 -22.70 15.31 -57.56
N VAL A 113 -21.81 16.08 -56.93
CA VAL A 113 -21.36 17.36 -57.47
C VAL A 113 -20.57 17.18 -58.78
N LEU A 114 -19.66 16.21 -58.84
CA LEU A 114 -18.87 15.98 -60.05
C LEU A 114 -19.70 15.39 -61.20
N GLY A 115 -20.71 14.57 -60.89
CA GLY A 115 -21.66 14.07 -61.88
C GLY A 115 -22.51 15.20 -62.48
N ASP A 116 -23.04 16.08 -61.63
CA ASP A 116 -23.88 17.21 -62.05
C ASP A 116 -23.10 18.24 -62.91
N ILE A 117 -21.82 18.46 -62.60
CA ILE A 117 -20.92 19.29 -63.43
C ILE A 117 -20.60 18.61 -64.78
N GLY A 118 -20.50 17.28 -64.81
CA GLY A 118 -20.27 16.53 -66.05
C GLY A 118 -21.47 16.57 -67.00
N ASP A 119 -22.68 16.48 -66.47
CA ASP A 119 -23.92 16.51 -67.26
C ASP A 119 -24.30 17.94 -67.72
N THR A 120 -23.85 18.98 -67.03
CA THR A 120 -24.09 20.39 -67.43
C THR A 120 -23.08 20.94 -68.44
N ALA A 121 -21.98 20.23 -68.69
CA ALA A 121 -20.96 20.58 -69.67
C ALA A 121 -21.10 19.82 -71.01
N GLY A 122 -22.10 18.94 -71.14
CA GLY A 122 -22.41 18.14 -72.33
C GLY A 122 -23.52 18.72 -73.21
#